data_AF-A0A959C4G9-F1
#
_entry.id   AF-A0A959C4G9-F1
#
_cell.length_a   1.000
_cell.length_b   1.000
_cell.length_c   1.000
_cell.angle_alpha   90.00
_cell.angle_beta   90.00
_cell.angle_gamma   90.00
#
_symmetry.space_group_name_H-M   'P 1'
#
loop_
_entity.id
_entity.type
_entity.pdbx_description
1 polymer ?
#
loop_
_entity_poly.entity_id
_entity_poly.type
_entity_poly.pdbx_seq_one_letter_code
_entity_poly.pdbx_strand_id
1 'polypeptide(L)'
;MKRLCLFAFALICAAQTFAQSATTLSERATISLMTVAPGEYLYSTFGHSALRVRDPQNRIDRCYNYGTFDFNQPYFILKFCRGKLRYFLNIESYRSFEYSNFQDRRPMQEQLLNLRQDQRQRIFELLETNALEQNRYYQYDFFYDNCATRIRDIVKETFYQEITFDSSHLALGSTMRQLLHPYLTKMPWTRFGIDLVLGYSADRRASPEDFMFLPDH
;
A
#
# COMPACT_ATOMS: atom_id res chain seq x y z
N MET A 1 -28.18 -51.04 3.76
CA MET A 1 -28.39 -50.13 2.61
C MET A 1 -28.81 -48.71 3.01
N LYS A 2 -29.73 -48.50 3.98
CA LYS A 2 -30.15 -47.14 4.40
C LYS A 2 -29.07 -46.27 5.09
N ARG A 3 -28.07 -46.88 5.76
CA ARG A 3 -26.97 -46.16 6.43
C ARG A 3 -25.83 -45.70 5.50
N LEU A 4 -25.69 -46.32 4.31
CA LEU A 4 -24.66 -45.95 3.33
C LEU A 4 -25.07 -44.68 2.54
N CYS A 5 -26.37 -44.45 2.34
CA CYS A 5 -26.87 -43.25 1.67
C CYS A 5 -26.74 -41.96 2.51
N LEU A 6 -26.72 -42.07 3.85
CA LEU A 6 -26.57 -40.92 4.73
C LEU A 6 -25.15 -40.35 4.75
N PHE A 7 -24.13 -41.19 4.56
CA PHE A 7 -22.73 -40.74 4.45
C PHE A 7 -22.43 -40.07 3.10
N ALA A 8 -23.06 -40.52 2.01
CA ALA A 8 -22.92 -39.89 0.70
C ALA A 8 -23.58 -38.49 0.65
N PHE A 9 -24.68 -38.27 1.39
CA PHE A 9 -25.34 -36.97 1.46
C PHE A 9 -24.53 -35.94 2.29
N ALA A 10 -23.85 -36.38 3.35
CA ALA A 10 -23.00 -35.51 4.17
C ALA A 10 -21.72 -35.05 3.45
N LEU A 11 -21.16 -35.86 2.53
CA LEU A 11 -19.98 -35.47 1.74
C LEU A 11 -20.29 -34.46 0.63
N ILE A 12 -21.52 -34.45 0.10
CA ILE A 12 -21.91 -33.49 -0.96
C ILE A 12 -22.16 -32.09 -0.37
N CYS A 13 -22.62 -31.98 0.88
CA CYS A 13 -22.75 -30.69 1.57
C CYS A 13 -21.40 -30.09 2.02
N ALA A 14 -20.36 -30.90 2.21
CA ALA A 14 -19.02 -30.42 2.55
C ALA A 14 -18.22 -29.91 1.34
N ALA A 15 -18.66 -30.23 0.11
CA ALA A 15 -18.03 -29.79 -1.13
C ALA A 15 -18.58 -28.46 -1.68
N GLN A 16 -19.50 -27.81 -0.96
CA GLN A 16 -19.75 -26.38 -1.15
C GLN A 16 -18.62 -25.59 -0.49
N THR A 17 -17.41 -25.77 -1.02
CA THR A 17 -16.34 -24.82 -0.83
C THR A 17 -16.88 -23.44 -1.20
N PHE A 18 -16.67 -22.48 -0.30
CA PHE A 18 -16.92 -21.07 -0.53
C PHE A 18 -16.09 -20.63 -1.74
N ALA A 19 -16.60 -20.81 -2.94
CA ALA A 19 -16.25 -19.95 -4.04
C ALA A 19 -16.81 -18.57 -3.65
N GLN A 20 -16.01 -17.74 -2.97
CA GLN A 20 -16.29 -16.32 -2.91
C GLN A 20 -16.40 -15.89 -4.37
N SER A 21 -17.61 -15.64 -4.83
CA SER A 21 -17.82 -15.02 -6.14
C SER A 21 -17.00 -13.73 -6.12
N ALA A 22 -15.97 -13.66 -6.96
CA ALA A 22 -15.16 -12.46 -7.10
C ALA A 22 -16.10 -11.29 -7.36
N THR A 23 -16.08 -10.29 -6.49
CA THR A 23 -17.01 -9.16 -6.61
C THR A 23 -16.65 -8.39 -7.88
N THR A 24 -17.59 -8.32 -8.82
CA THR A 24 -17.46 -7.46 -10.00
C THR A 24 -17.87 -6.04 -9.62
N LEU A 25 -16.95 -5.09 -9.81
CA LEU A 25 -17.21 -3.67 -9.64
C LEU A 25 -18.27 -3.20 -10.64
N SER A 26 -19.12 -2.26 -10.21
CA SER A 26 -20.07 -1.59 -11.09
C SER A 26 -19.40 -0.53 -11.95
N GLU A 27 -20.10 -0.07 -13.00
CA GLU A 27 -19.67 1.07 -13.83
C GLU A 27 -19.52 2.39 -13.04
N ARG A 28 -20.10 2.47 -11.84
CA ARG A 28 -19.97 3.63 -10.95
C ARG A 28 -18.81 3.51 -9.97
N ALA A 29 -18.04 2.43 -10.05
CA ALA A 29 -16.87 2.27 -9.20
C ALA A 29 -15.79 3.30 -9.55
N THR A 30 -15.13 3.81 -8.54
CA THR A 30 -14.01 4.74 -8.64
C THR A 30 -12.84 4.23 -7.84
N ILE A 31 -11.63 4.43 -8.37
CA ILE A 31 -10.38 4.15 -7.69
C ILE A 31 -9.61 5.46 -7.56
N SER A 32 -9.21 5.78 -6.34
CA SER A 32 -8.46 6.99 -6.04
C SER A 32 -7.14 6.66 -5.37
N LEU A 33 -6.08 7.40 -5.73
CA LEU A 33 -4.85 7.45 -4.97
C LEU A 33 -5.03 8.44 -3.82
N MET A 34 -4.80 7.96 -2.59
CA MET A 34 -4.79 8.78 -1.39
C MET A 34 -3.34 9.08 -1.02
N THR A 35 -2.97 10.35 -1.00
CA THR A 35 -1.66 10.81 -0.53
C THR A 35 -1.84 11.55 0.79
N VAL A 36 -1.20 11.06 1.84
CA VAL A 36 -1.25 11.62 3.19
C VAL A 36 0.05 12.35 3.47
N ALA A 37 -0.06 13.59 3.93
CA ALA A 37 1.09 14.43 4.25
C ALA A 37 2.04 13.81 5.30
N PRO A 38 3.32 14.21 5.31
CA PRO A 38 4.26 13.95 6.40
C PRO A 38 3.68 14.21 7.78
N GLY A 39 3.98 13.33 8.74
CA GLY A 39 3.61 13.44 10.15
C GLY A 39 4.80 13.67 11.07
N GLU A 40 4.52 13.91 12.35
CA GLU A 40 5.55 14.22 13.36
C GLU A 40 6.31 12.98 13.88
N TYR A 41 5.74 11.79 13.72
CA TYR A 41 6.36 10.55 14.17
C TYR A 41 7.30 9.97 13.11
N LEU A 42 8.32 9.23 13.56
CA LEU A 42 9.35 8.64 12.68
C LEU A 42 8.75 7.77 11.56
N TYR A 43 7.70 7.00 11.87
CA TYR A 43 7.05 6.11 10.91
C TYR A 43 6.12 6.84 9.92
N SER A 44 5.82 8.12 10.15
CA SER A 44 4.97 8.95 9.27
C SER A 44 5.71 10.13 8.64
N THR A 45 7.02 10.27 8.91
CA THR A 45 7.83 11.43 8.50
C THR A 45 7.89 11.66 6.99
N PHE A 46 7.72 10.60 6.19
CA PHE A 46 7.79 10.69 4.72
C PHE A 46 6.41 10.71 4.05
N GLY A 47 5.33 10.80 4.82
CA GLY A 47 3.96 10.69 4.29
C GLY A 47 3.48 9.24 4.20
N HIS A 48 2.35 9.04 3.52
CA HIS A 48 1.80 7.71 3.27
C HIS A 48 0.90 7.69 2.03
N SER A 49 0.84 6.54 1.34
CA SER A 49 -0.05 6.32 0.20
C SER A 49 -1.00 5.15 0.45
N ALA A 50 -2.26 5.30 0.02
CA ALA A 50 -3.26 4.23 0.02
C ALA A 50 -4.09 4.28 -1.27
N LEU A 51 -4.73 3.17 -1.64
CA LEU A 51 -5.74 3.15 -2.70
C LEU A 51 -7.13 3.10 -2.09
N ARG A 52 -8.02 4.01 -2.48
CA ARG A 52 -9.44 3.96 -2.13
C ARG A 52 -10.21 3.30 -3.26
N VAL A 53 -11.05 2.31 -2.92
CA VAL A 53 -12.05 1.76 -3.82
C VAL A 53 -13.42 2.15 -3.31
N ARG A 54 -14.20 2.83 -4.15
CA ARG A 54 -15.57 3.24 -3.85
C ARG A 54 -16.49 2.73 -4.95
N ASP A 55 -17.47 1.92 -4.58
CA ASP A 55 -18.53 1.42 -5.44
C ASP A 55 -19.87 1.50 -4.72
N PRO A 56 -20.68 2.55 -5.00
CA PRO A 56 -21.96 2.74 -4.33
C PRO A 56 -22.97 1.61 -4.56
N GLN A 57 -22.91 0.91 -5.70
CA GLN A 57 -23.86 -0.16 -6.02
C GLN A 57 -23.58 -1.41 -5.18
N ASN A 58 -22.30 -1.75 -5.02
CA ASN A 58 -21.84 -2.86 -4.20
C ASN A 58 -21.63 -2.48 -2.72
N ARG A 59 -21.91 -1.22 -2.34
CA ARG A 59 -21.71 -0.68 -0.99
C ARG A 59 -20.26 -0.79 -0.50
N ILE A 60 -19.31 -0.60 -1.41
CA ILE A 60 -17.88 -0.61 -1.10
C ILE A 60 -17.42 0.84 -0.94
N ASP A 61 -16.76 1.15 0.17
CA ASP A 61 -16.00 2.40 0.36
C ASP A 61 -14.88 2.17 1.37
N ARG A 62 -13.73 1.69 0.87
CA ARG A 62 -12.62 1.22 1.71
C ARG A 62 -11.26 1.61 1.14
N CYS A 63 -10.31 1.81 2.04
CA CYS A 63 -8.93 2.08 1.73
C CYS A 63 -8.09 0.81 1.90
N TYR A 64 -7.16 0.60 0.97
CA TYR A 64 -6.14 -0.43 0.99
C TYR A 64 -4.82 0.22 1.40
N ASN A 65 -4.42 -0.05 2.63
CA ASN A 65 -3.32 0.60 3.32
C ASN A 65 -2.12 -0.37 3.42
N TYR A 66 -1.09 -0.10 2.62
CA TYR A 66 0.18 -0.84 2.62
C TYR A 66 1.20 -0.24 3.59
N GLY A 67 0.79 0.26 4.76
CA GLY A 67 1.68 0.88 5.75
C GLY A 67 1.50 0.35 7.17
N THR A 68 0.75 -0.75 7.34
CA THR A 68 0.39 -1.24 8.67
C THR A 68 1.41 -2.28 9.16
N PHE A 69 1.77 -2.19 10.43
CA PHE A 69 2.67 -3.11 11.11
C PHE A 69 2.27 -3.24 12.58
N ASP A 70 2.77 -4.28 13.24
CA ASP A 70 2.52 -4.52 14.65
C ASP A 70 3.58 -3.82 15.52
N PHE A 71 3.15 -2.81 16.29
CA PHE A 71 3.99 -2.06 17.24
C PHE A 71 4.42 -2.90 18.44
N ASN A 72 3.71 -3.99 18.77
CA ASN A 72 4.01 -4.84 19.92
C ASN A 72 5.10 -5.88 19.62
N GLN A 73 5.71 -5.85 18.43
CA GLN A 73 6.81 -6.74 18.10
C GLN A 73 8.03 -6.49 19.00
N PRO A 74 8.65 -7.54 19.57
CA PRO A 74 9.88 -7.40 20.34
C PRO A 74 10.97 -6.70 19.51
N TYR A 75 11.67 -5.76 20.15
CA TYR A 75 12.76 -4.95 19.55
C TYR A 75 12.32 -4.10 18.35
N PHE A 76 11.09 -3.55 18.39
CA PHE A 76 10.50 -2.73 17.33
C PHE A 76 11.48 -1.72 16.70
N ILE A 77 12.08 -0.82 17.50
CA ILE A 77 13.01 0.21 17.00
C ILE A 77 14.22 -0.42 16.29
N LEU A 78 14.80 -1.49 16.84
CA LEU A 78 15.93 -2.18 16.22
C LEU A 78 15.53 -2.86 14.90
N LYS A 79 14.36 -3.47 14.83
CA LYS A 79 13.83 -4.10 13.61
C LYS A 79 13.47 -3.05 12.56
N PHE A 80 12.88 -1.93 12.98
CA PHE A 80 12.57 -0.78 12.12
C PHE A 80 13.84 -0.27 11.46
N CYS A 81 14.88 0.04 12.26
CA CYS A 81 16.16 0.48 11.73
C CYS A 81 16.80 -0.57 10.80
N ARG A 82 16.63 -1.87 11.06
CA ARG A 82 17.23 -2.91 10.20
C ARG A 82 16.41 -3.27 8.96
N GLY A 83 15.26 -2.62 8.70
CA GLY A 83 14.33 -3.02 7.63
C GLY A 83 13.73 -4.42 7.83
N LYS A 84 13.65 -4.87 9.09
CA LYS A 84 13.24 -6.25 9.45
C LYS A 84 11.80 -6.35 9.93
N LEU A 85 11.04 -5.27 9.89
CA LEU A 85 9.64 -5.31 10.28
C LEU A 85 8.81 -5.99 9.20
N ARG A 86 7.92 -6.87 9.65
CA ARG A 86 6.90 -7.48 8.81
C ARG A 86 5.70 -6.55 8.77
N TYR A 87 5.41 -6.03 7.59
CA TYR A 87 4.26 -5.18 7.33
C TYR A 87 3.13 -6.03 6.77
N PHE A 88 1.93 -5.45 6.76
CA PHE A 88 0.79 -6.07 6.12
C PHE A 88 -0.16 -5.05 5.50
N LEU A 89 -0.85 -5.49 4.47
CA LEU A 89 -2.00 -4.80 3.91
C LEU A 89 -3.14 -4.81 4.93
N ASN A 90 -3.58 -3.62 5.32
CA ASN A 90 -4.79 -3.40 6.09
C ASN A 90 -5.90 -2.85 5.20
N ILE A 91 -7.12 -3.33 5.43
CA ILE A 91 -8.32 -2.81 4.78
C ILE A 91 -9.16 -2.15 5.86
N GLU A 92 -9.48 -0.88 5.64
CA GLU A 92 -10.31 -0.10 6.55
C GLU A 92 -11.33 0.73 5.79
N SER A 93 -12.42 1.14 6.45
CA SER A 93 -13.39 2.02 5.81
C SER A 93 -12.76 3.38 5.49
N TYR A 94 -13.18 4.04 4.41
CA TYR A 94 -12.69 5.38 4.11
C TYR A 94 -12.90 6.36 5.28
N ARG A 95 -14.04 6.25 5.97
CA ARG A 95 -14.33 7.08 7.15
C ARG A 95 -13.34 6.86 8.28
N SER A 96 -12.93 5.62 8.53
CA SER A 96 -11.92 5.30 9.55
C SER A 96 -10.55 5.86 9.16
N PHE A 97 -10.16 5.68 7.90
CA PHE A 97 -8.92 6.22 7.35
C PHE A 97 -8.88 7.75 7.40
N GLU A 98 -9.97 8.42 7.06
CA GLU A 98 -10.08 9.87 7.13
C GLU A 98 -10.00 10.38 8.56
N TYR A 99 -10.76 9.76 9.46
CA TYR A 99 -10.81 10.18 10.86
C TYR A 99 -9.45 10.03 11.56
N SER A 100 -8.72 8.93 11.32
CA SER A 100 -7.40 8.71 11.91
C SER A 100 -6.39 9.77 11.45
N ASN A 101 -6.32 10.06 10.15
CA ASN A 101 -5.42 11.08 9.62
C ASN A 101 -5.82 12.50 10.05
N PHE A 102 -7.12 12.77 10.21
CA PHE A 102 -7.60 14.02 10.79
C PHE A 102 -7.15 14.20 12.24
N GLN A 103 -7.23 13.14 13.07
CA GLN A 103 -6.74 13.17 14.46
C GLN A 103 -5.23 13.46 14.52
N ASP A 104 -4.47 12.86 13.60
CA ASP A 104 -3.03 13.07 13.47
C ASP A 104 -2.67 14.43 12.82
N ARG A 105 -3.65 15.24 12.45
CA ARG A 105 -3.49 16.53 11.75
C ARG A 105 -2.68 16.41 10.46
N ARG A 106 -2.89 15.32 9.73
CA ARG A 106 -2.21 15.04 8.46
C ARG A 106 -3.18 15.29 7.31
N PRO A 107 -3.02 16.39 6.56
CA PRO A 107 -3.80 16.64 5.35
C PRO A 107 -3.72 15.46 4.39
N MET A 108 -4.82 15.19 3.69
CA MET A 108 -4.90 14.16 2.67
C MET A 108 -5.32 14.77 1.34
N GLN A 109 -4.74 14.26 0.27
CA GLN A 109 -5.15 14.54 -1.09
C GLN A 109 -5.74 13.26 -1.70
N GLU A 110 -6.91 13.38 -2.32
CA GLU A 110 -7.51 12.32 -3.10
C GLU A 110 -7.36 12.64 -4.59
N GLN A 111 -6.69 11.75 -5.33
CA GLN A 111 -6.57 11.83 -6.78
C GLN A 111 -7.39 10.71 -7.41
N LEU A 112 -8.50 11.07 -8.06
CA LEU A 112 -9.30 10.13 -8.83
C LEU A 112 -8.51 9.67 -10.07
N LEU A 113 -8.34 8.35 -10.22
CA LEU A 113 -7.62 7.79 -11.36
C LEU A 113 -8.56 7.68 -12.57
N ASN A 114 -8.10 8.20 -13.71
CA ASN A 114 -8.83 8.09 -14.97
C ASN A 114 -8.62 6.70 -15.60
N LEU A 115 -9.43 5.73 -15.15
CA LEU A 115 -9.34 4.33 -15.53
C LEU A 115 -10.58 3.90 -16.31
N ARG A 116 -10.43 2.93 -17.20
CA ARG A 116 -11.57 2.19 -17.79
C ARG A 116 -12.12 1.16 -16.80
N GLN A 117 -13.30 0.60 -17.10
CA GLN A 117 -13.94 -0.40 -16.24
C GLN A 117 -13.07 -1.66 -16.04
N ASP A 118 -12.47 -2.17 -17.12
CA ASP A 118 -11.55 -3.32 -17.08
C ASP A 118 -10.35 -3.06 -16.16
N GLN A 119 -9.78 -1.86 -16.22
CA GLN A 119 -8.65 -1.46 -15.39
C GLN A 119 -9.04 -1.30 -13.92
N ARG A 120 -10.21 -0.71 -13.64
CA ARG A 120 -10.74 -0.64 -12.26
C ARG A 120 -10.95 -2.03 -11.68
N GLN A 121 -11.57 -2.93 -12.45
CA GLN A 121 -11.78 -4.30 -12.04
C GLN A 121 -10.44 -5.02 -11.78
N ARG A 122 -9.45 -4.85 -12.65
CA ARG A 122 -8.12 -5.45 -12.48
C ARG A 122 -7.41 -4.97 -11.21
N ILE A 123 -7.40 -3.65 -10.94
CA ILE A 123 -6.82 -3.13 -9.70
C ILE A 123 -7.53 -3.74 -8.49
N PHE A 124 -8.87 -3.78 -8.51
CA PHE A 124 -9.64 -4.35 -7.42
C PHE A 124 -9.32 -5.83 -7.17
N GLU A 125 -9.20 -6.63 -8.23
CA GLU A 125 -8.80 -8.03 -8.12
C GLU A 125 -7.39 -8.21 -7.55
N LEU A 126 -6.44 -7.37 -7.97
CA LEU A 126 -5.08 -7.36 -7.40
C LEU A 126 -5.12 -7.03 -5.91
N LEU A 127 -5.88 -6.01 -5.52
CA LEU A 127 -6.05 -5.60 -4.14
C LEU A 127 -6.69 -6.71 -3.29
N GLU A 128 -7.75 -7.35 -3.76
CA GLU A 128 -8.38 -8.48 -3.06
C GLU A 128 -7.46 -9.70 -2.97
N THR A 129 -6.70 -9.98 -4.02
CA THR A 129 -5.69 -11.06 -4.03
C THR A 129 -4.61 -10.77 -3.00
N ASN A 130 -4.14 -9.53 -2.92
CA ASN A 130 -3.15 -9.10 -1.93
C ASN A 130 -3.73 -9.17 -0.51
N ALA A 131 -5.04 -8.99 -0.34
CA ALA A 131 -5.69 -9.01 0.97
C ALA A 131 -5.84 -10.40 1.59
N LEU A 132 -5.71 -11.47 0.79
CA LEU A 132 -5.75 -12.85 1.27
C LEU A 132 -4.70 -13.07 2.37
N GLU A 133 -5.02 -13.90 3.38
CA GLU A 133 -4.15 -14.11 4.55
C GLU A 133 -2.73 -14.54 4.18
N GLN A 134 -2.60 -15.37 3.14
CA GLN A 134 -1.31 -15.84 2.63
C GLN A 134 -0.50 -14.76 1.90
N ASN A 135 -1.15 -13.69 1.41
CA ASN A 135 -0.53 -12.67 0.55
C ASN A 135 -0.38 -11.31 1.25
N ARG A 136 -1.16 -11.04 2.30
CA ARG A 136 -1.24 -9.69 2.90
C ARG A 136 0.01 -9.25 3.61
N TYR A 137 0.90 -10.17 4.00
CA TYR A 137 2.12 -9.84 4.72
C TYR A 137 3.32 -9.74 3.79
N TYR A 138 4.18 -8.77 4.02
CA TYR A 138 5.38 -8.56 3.23
C TYR A 138 6.55 -8.01 4.07
N GLN A 139 7.76 -8.15 3.52
CA GLN A 139 8.98 -7.68 4.15
C GLN A 139 9.23 -6.25 3.66
N TYR A 140 9.11 -5.29 4.56
CA TYR A 140 9.22 -3.89 4.18
C TYR A 140 10.66 -3.52 3.83
N ASP A 141 10.82 -2.89 2.67
CA ASP A 141 12.02 -2.21 2.26
C ASP A 141 11.67 -0.74 2.00
N PHE A 142 12.35 0.16 2.71
CA PHE A 142 12.03 1.57 2.66
C PHE A 142 12.09 2.17 1.26
N PHE A 143 13.01 1.72 0.40
CA PHE A 143 13.16 2.25 -0.95
C PHE A 143 12.42 1.43 -2.00
N TYR A 144 12.28 0.12 -1.81
CA TYR A 144 11.85 -0.78 -2.88
C TYR A 144 10.52 -1.48 -2.60
N ASP A 145 10.08 -1.59 -1.35
CA ASP A 145 8.90 -2.36 -0.96
C ASP A 145 8.15 -1.69 0.21
N ASN A 146 7.44 -0.62 -0.13
CA ASN A 146 6.72 0.25 0.80
C ASN A 146 5.31 0.59 0.27
N CYS A 147 4.58 1.45 0.99
CA CYS A 147 3.22 1.82 0.62
C CYS A 147 3.07 2.46 -0.77
N ALA A 148 4.03 3.29 -1.19
CA ALA A 148 4.01 3.97 -2.47
C ALA A 148 4.47 3.04 -3.60
N THR A 149 5.57 2.29 -3.39
CA THR A 149 6.07 1.37 -4.42
C THR A 149 5.10 0.22 -4.69
N ARG A 150 4.42 -0.31 -3.66
CA ARG A 150 3.36 -1.32 -3.83
C ARG A 150 2.21 -0.82 -4.70
N ILE A 151 1.79 0.43 -4.49
CA ILE A 151 0.73 1.04 -5.30
C ILE A 151 1.21 1.25 -6.74
N ARG A 152 2.43 1.78 -6.93
CA ARG A 152 3.06 1.89 -8.25
C ARG A 152 3.05 0.53 -8.97
N ASP A 153 3.47 -0.53 -8.30
CA ASP A 153 3.60 -1.85 -8.89
C ASP A 153 2.23 -2.44 -9.28
N ILE A 154 1.18 -2.23 -8.46
CA ILE A 154 -0.21 -2.60 -8.80
C ILE A 154 -0.69 -1.84 -10.04
N VAL A 155 -0.39 -0.53 -10.12
CA VAL A 155 -0.75 0.27 -11.29
C VAL A 155 0.01 -0.22 -12.52
N LYS A 156 1.32 -0.46 -12.44
CA LYS A 156 2.11 -1.01 -13.56
C LYS A 156 1.57 -2.36 -14.01
N GLU A 157 1.25 -3.26 -13.08
CA GLU A 157 0.68 -4.58 -13.39
C GLU A 157 -0.69 -4.45 -14.08
N THR A 158 -1.53 -3.51 -13.65
CA THR A 158 -2.85 -3.25 -14.27
C THR A 158 -2.74 -2.86 -15.73
N PHE A 159 -1.67 -2.14 -16.09
CA PHE A 159 -1.40 -1.69 -17.44
C PHE A 159 -0.46 -2.64 -18.19
N TYR A 160 -0.23 -3.87 -17.70
CA TYR A 160 0.69 -4.84 -18.32
C TYR A 160 2.11 -4.29 -18.56
N GLN A 161 2.57 -3.42 -17.66
CA GLN A 161 3.84 -2.67 -17.78
C GLN A 161 3.87 -1.63 -18.92
N GLU A 162 2.75 -1.40 -19.62
CA GLU A 162 2.59 -0.40 -20.70
C GLU A 162 2.09 0.95 -20.16
N ILE A 163 2.72 1.45 -19.10
CA ILE A 163 2.45 2.79 -18.54
C ILE A 163 3.71 3.63 -18.54
N THR A 164 3.58 4.91 -18.92
CA THR A 164 4.67 5.88 -18.84
C THR A 164 4.36 6.88 -17.74
N PHE A 165 5.30 7.05 -16.81
CA PHE A 165 5.22 8.07 -15.77
C PHE A 165 5.92 9.34 -16.27
N ASP A 166 5.26 10.49 -16.12
CA ASP A 166 5.86 11.77 -16.44
C ASP A 166 6.93 12.12 -15.40
N SER A 167 8.18 12.11 -15.84
CA SER A 167 9.36 12.40 -15.02
C SER A 167 9.98 13.75 -15.34
N SER A 168 9.34 14.57 -16.19
CA SER A 168 9.90 15.84 -16.65
C SER A 168 10.12 16.87 -15.54
N HIS A 169 9.37 16.75 -14.44
CA HIS A 169 9.44 17.62 -13.27
C HIS A 169 10.51 17.16 -12.24
N LEU A 170 11.10 15.99 -12.41
CA LEU A 170 12.00 15.40 -11.41
C LEU A 170 13.40 16.04 -11.46
N ALA A 171 13.94 16.35 -10.29
CA ALA A 171 15.31 16.82 -10.13
C ALA A 171 16.30 15.64 -10.20
N LEU A 172 16.53 15.16 -11.43
CA LEU A 172 17.43 14.03 -11.70
C LEU A 172 18.87 14.31 -11.23
N GLY A 173 19.58 13.25 -10.85
CA GLY A 173 20.96 13.31 -10.35
C GLY A 173 21.07 13.29 -8.83
N SER A 174 19.96 13.48 -8.11
CA SER A 174 19.87 13.30 -6.66
C SER A 174 20.12 11.84 -6.27
N THR A 175 20.76 11.62 -5.12
CA THR A 175 20.84 10.28 -4.51
C THR A 175 19.57 9.96 -3.72
N MET A 176 19.30 8.68 -3.45
CA MET A 176 18.16 8.25 -2.63
C MET A 176 18.15 8.99 -1.28
N ARG A 177 19.32 9.15 -0.65
CA ARG A 177 19.51 9.90 0.60
C ARG A 177 19.12 11.37 0.47
N GLN A 178 19.53 12.02 -0.62
CA GLN A 178 19.23 13.42 -0.86
C GLN A 178 17.72 13.67 -1.00
N LEU A 179 16.96 12.70 -1.52
CA LEU A 179 15.50 12.78 -1.58
C LEU A 179 14.84 12.80 -0.19
N LEU A 180 15.48 12.25 0.85
CA LEU A 180 14.95 12.22 2.22
C LEU A 180 15.23 13.50 3.01
N HIS A 181 16.31 14.19 2.69
CA HIS A 181 16.76 15.34 3.50
C HIS A 181 15.72 16.45 3.68
N PRO A 182 14.91 16.83 2.67
CA PRO A 182 13.89 17.86 2.85
C PRO A 182 12.93 17.55 4.01
N TYR A 183 12.52 16.29 4.14
CA TYR A 183 11.64 15.80 5.21
C TYR A 183 12.26 15.83 6.60
N LEU A 184 13.59 15.76 6.68
CA LEU A 184 14.34 15.58 7.92
C LEU A 184 15.00 16.87 8.41
N THR A 185 14.75 18.00 7.74
CA THR A 185 15.40 19.30 8.00
C THR A 185 15.30 19.74 9.47
N LYS A 186 14.16 19.48 10.13
CA LYS A 186 13.91 19.87 11.53
C LYS A 186 14.30 18.79 12.55
N MET A 187 14.90 17.68 12.11
CA MET A 187 15.15 16.49 12.93
C MET A 187 16.61 16.01 12.78
N PRO A 188 17.62 16.80 13.20
CA PRO A 188 19.03 16.52 12.88
C PRO A 188 19.54 15.17 13.42
N TRP A 189 19.12 14.77 14.63
CA TRP A 189 19.48 13.47 15.19
C TRP A 189 18.80 12.30 14.50
N THR A 190 17.54 12.46 14.11
CA THR A 190 16.82 11.47 13.31
C THR A 190 17.45 11.33 11.94
N ARG A 191 17.79 12.45 11.29
CA ARG A 191 18.53 12.46 10.03
C ARG A 191 19.82 11.68 10.13
N PHE A 192 20.66 12.00 11.13
CA PHE A 192 21.90 11.28 11.37
C PHE A 192 21.68 9.78 11.57
N GLY A 193 20.68 9.39 12.37
CA GLY A 193 20.35 7.98 12.60
C GLY A 193 19.91 7.24 11.34
N ILE A 194 18.99 7.84 10.56
CA ILE A 194 18.55 7.32 9.26
C ILE A 194 19.75 7.22 8.31
N ASP A 195 20.62 8.24 8.30
CA ASP A 195 21.76 8.28 7.41
C ASP A 195 22.74 7.13 7.69
N LEU A 196 23.03 6.91 8.96
CA LEU A 196 23.88 5.82 9.44
C LEU A 196 23.28 4.44 9.12
N VAL A 197 21.97 4.29 9.34
CA VAL A 197 21.25 3.03 9.16
C VAL A 197 21.15 2.63 7.70
N LEU A 198 20.76 3.56 6.83
CA LEU A 198 20.65 3.30 5.41
C LEU A 198 22.03 3.11 4.78
N GLY A 199 23.04 3.84 5.28
CA GLY A 199 24.43 3.67 4.85
C GLY A 199 24.60 3.82 3.35
N TYR A 200 25.57 3.12 2.77
CA TYR A 200 25.99 3.27 1.38
C TYR A 200 24.87 3.03 0.34
N SER A 201 23.86 2.21 0.65
CA SER A 201 22.79 1.90 -0.31
C SER A 201 21.95 3.13 -0.67
N ALA A 202 21.87 4.13 0.23
CA ALA A 202 21.16 5.38 -0.02
C ALA A 202 21.98 6.38 -0.87
N ASP A 203 23.26 6.14 -1.11
CA ASP A 203 24.12 7.04 -1.90
C ASP A 203 24.09 6.76 -3.40
N ARG A 204 23.33 5.74 -3.85
CA ARG A 204 23.07 5.55 -5.28
C ARG A 204 22.25 6.72 -5.83
N ARG A 205 22.50 7.07 -7.09
CA ARG A 205 21.65 8.02 -7.83
C ARG A 205 20.27 7.41 -8.07
N ALA A 206 19.23 8.20 -7.81
CA ALA A 206 17.86 7.81 -8.06
C ALA A 206 17.56 7.85 -9.57
N SER A 207 17.01 6.75 -10.09
CA SER A 207 16.31 6.74 -11.38
C SER A 207 14.94 7.41 -11.23
N PRO A 208 14.25 7.79 -12.32
CA PRO A 208 12.90 8.35 -12.23
C PRO A 208 11.92 7.48 -11.44
N GLU A 209 11.98 6.16 -11.61
CA GLU A 209 11.12 5.22 -10.88
C GLU A 209 11.44 5.14 -9.38
N ASP A 210 12.69 5.41 -9.01
CA ASP A 210 13.10 5.45 -7.61
C ASP A 210 12.41 6.61 -6.87
N PHE A 211 12.05 7.73 -7.52
CA PHE A 211 11.35 8.82 -6.82
C PHE A 211 10.00 8.37 -6.22
N MET A 212 9.36 7.38 -6.84
CA MET A 212 8.05 6.86 -6.43
C MET A 212 8.09 6.00 -5.16
N PHE A 213 9.22 5.88 -4.47
CA PHE A 213 9.24 5.36 -3.09
C PHE A 213 8.63 6.39 -2.11
N LEU A 214 8.60 7.67 -2.50
CA LEU A 214 7.96 8.74 -1.74
C LEU A 214 6.50 8.94 -2.20
N PRO A 215 5.56 9.13 -1.27
CA PRO A 215 4.13 9.33 -1.55
C PRO A 215 3.72 10.51 -2.42
N ASP A 216 4.57 11.54 -2.54
CA ASP A 216 4.27 12.81 -3.21
C ASP A 216 4.87 12.92 -4.62
N HIS A 217 5.42 11.82 -5.14
CA HIS A 217 6.05 11.70 -6.46
C HIS A 217 5.31 10.75 -7.40
#